data_AF-A0A962ZIT2-F1
#
_entry.id   AF-A0A962ZIT2-F1
#
_cell.length_a   1.000
_cell.length_b   1.000
_cell.length_c   1.000
_cell.angle_alpha   90.00
_cell.angle_beta   90.00
_cell.angle_gamma   90.00
#
_symmetry.space_group_name_H-M   'P 1'
#
loop_
_entity.id
_entity.type
_entity.pdbx_description
1 polymer ?
#
loop_
_entity_poly.entity_id
_entity_poly.type
_entity_poly.pdbx_seq_one_letter_code
_entity_poly.pdbx_strand_id
1 'polypeptide(L)' 'MTDVKQQSRLKDLIARGKDQGYLTYAEVNDHLP' A
#
# COMPACT_ATOMS: atom_id res chain seq x y z
N MET A 1 -16.18 11.85 -0.87
CA MET A 1 -16.09 10.76 -1.87
C MET A 1 -14.62 10.41 -2.12
N THR A 2 -13.89 9.84 -1.15
CA THR A 2 -12.42 9.63 -1.25
C THR A 2 -11.92 8.25 -0.83
N ASP A 3 -12.80 7.35 -0.39
CA ASP A 3 -12.43 6.05 0.20
C ASP A 3 -11.88 5.03 -0.83
N VAL A 4 -12.38 5.09 -2.06
CA VAL A 4 -12.03 4.11 -3.13
C VAL A 4 -10.54 4.19 -3.53
N LYS A 5 -9.91 5.37 -3.43
CA LYS A 5 -8.49 5.56 -3.78
C LYS A 5 -7.52 5.01 -2.72
N GLN A 6 -7.94 4.88 -1.46
CA GLN A 6 -7.11 4.32 -0.39
C GLN A 6 -7.06 2.79 -0.47
N GLN A 7 -8.19 2.15 -0.80
CA GLN A 7 -8.23 0.70 -0.98
C GLN A 7 -7.37 0.22 -2.16
N SER A 8 -7.34 0.95 -3.28
CA SER A 8 -6.48 0.61 -4.42
C SER A 8 -4.99 0.69 -4.05
N ARG A 9 -4.57 1.77 -3.39
CA ARG A 9 -3.16 1.95 -2.96
C ARG A 9 -2.71 0.89 -1.97
N LEU A 10 -3.58 0.51 -1.02
CA LEU A 10 -3.29 -0.57 -0.08
C LEU A 10 -3.16 -1.93 -0.79
N LYS A 11 -4.00 -2.22 -1.79
CA LYS A 11 -3.91 -3.46 -2.58
C LYS A 11 -2.60 -3.53 -3.38
N ASP A 12 -2.20 -2.43 -4.01
CA ASP A 12 -0.93 -2.36 -4.73
C ASP A 12 0.26 -2.57 -3.80
N LEU A 13 0.22 -1.97 -2.62
CA LEU A 13 1.24 -2.15 -1.58
C LEU A 13 1.33 -3.62 -1.13
N ILE A 14 0.20 -4.26 -0.83
CA ILE A 14 0.16 -5.67 -0.43
C ILE A 14 0.65 -6.57 -1.56
N ALA A 15 0.32 -6.28 -2.81
CA ALA A 15 0.78 -7.04 -3.96
C ALA A 15 2.31 -6.97 -4.11
N ARG A 16 2.89 -5.77 -3.99
CA ARG A 16 4.35 -5.56 -3.98
C ARG A 16 5.02 -6.28 -2.81
N GLY A 17 4.47 -6.13 -1.62
CA GLY A 17 4.97 -6.78 -0.40
C GLY A 17 4.92 -8.29 -0.46
N LYS A 18 3.90 -8.85 -1.10
CA LYS A 18 3.75 -10.28 -1.31
C LYS A 18 4.76 -10.82 -2.32
N ASP A 19 5.05 -10.06 -3.37
CA ASP A 19 6.05 -10.43 -4.39
C ASP A 19 7.47 -10.37 -3.82
N GLN A 20 7.76 -9.32 -3.04
CA GLN A 20 9.07 -9.07 -2.43
C GLN A 20 9.29 -9.85 -1.12
N GLY A 21 8.23 -10.32 -0.48
CA GLY A 21 8.23 -11.06 0.79
C GLY A 21 8.30 -10.18 2.05
N TYR A 22 8.40 -8.86 1.89
CA TYR A 22 8.42 -7.89 2.98
C TYR A 22 8.00 -6.51 2.46
N LEU A 23 7.54 -5.64 3.38
CA LEU A 23 7.31 -4.21 3.13
C LEU A 23 7.99 -3.43 4.22
N THR A 24 8.63 -2.33 3.84
CA THR A 24 9.17 -1.40 4.81
C THR A 24 8.09 -0.45 5.31
N TYR A 25 8.22 -0.01 6.56
CA TYR A 25 7.29 0.96 7.14
C TYR A 25 7.21 2.25 6.32
N ALA A 26 8.31 2.66 5.69
CA ALA A 26 8.35 3.82 4.80
C ALA A 26 7.46 3.66 3.55
N GLU A 27 7.45 2.48 2.93
CA GLU A 27 6.60 2.19 1.77
C GLU A 27 5.11 2.16 2.15
N VAL A 28 4.80 1.69 3.36
CA VAL A 28 3.43 1.75 3.90
C VAL A 28 3.03 3.20 4.19
N ASN A 29 3.92 3.98 4.82
CA ASN A 29 3.65 5.36 5.23
C ASN A 29 3.51 6.32 4.04
N ASP A 30 4.27 6.15 2.97
CA ASP A 30 4.17 6.99 1.76
C ASP A 30 2.81 6.88 1.05
N HIS A 31 2.10 5.78 1.30
CA HIS A 31 0.77 5.52 0.72
C HIS A 31 -0.40 5.89 1.64
N LEU A 32 -0.10 6.42 2.83
CA LEU A 32 -1.06 6.97 3.77
C LEU A 32 -0.97 8.51 3.77
N PRO A 33 -2.03 9.25 3.41
CA PRO A 33 -2.13 10.69 3.65
C PRO A 33 -2.48 11.02 5.11
#